data_AF-A0AAT9HS25-F1
#
_entry.id   AF-A0AAT9HS25-F1
#
_cell.length_a   1.000
_cell.length_b   1.000
_cell.length_c   1.000
_cell.angle_alpha   90.00
_cell.angle_beta   90.00
_cell.angle_gamma   90.00
#
_symmetry.space_group_name_H-M   'P 1'
#
loop_
_entity.id
_entity.type
_entity.pdbx_description
1 polymer ?
#
loop_
_entity_poly.entity_id
_entity_poly.type
_entity_poly.pdbx_seq_one_letter_code
_entity_poly.pdbx_strand_id
1 'polypeptide(L)'
;MKKTYLGAIVGPIPRDLGKRLKDGIQLEDGYARADHFRVVEQTGKNYLVEVTLHEGRKHIVRRMLAEAGFPVERLVRTGFGPITLGDQKSGWLRRLSNTEVGMLMQEVEL
;
A
#
# COMPACT_ATOMS: atom_id res chain seq x y z
N MET A 1 -11.74 5.82 1.93
CA MET A 1 -10.93 5.53 0.72
C MET A 1 -9.70 4.70 1.02
N LYS A 2 -9.60 3.58 0.32
CA LYS A 2 -8.42 2.69 0.32
C LYS A 2 -7.27 3.32 -0.46
N LYS A 3 -6.03 3.04 -0.06
CA LYS A 3 -4.80 3.40 -0.78
C LYS A 3 -3.98 2.13 -0.96
N THR A 4 -3.49 1.91 -2.16
CA THR A 4 -2.69 0.74 -2.50
C THR A 4 -1.27 1.16 -2.79
N TYR A 5 -0.31 0.43 -2.23
CA TYR A 5 1.10 0.71 -2.30
C TYR A 5 1.87 -0.51 -2.79
N LEU A 6 2.91 -0.28 -3.59
CA LEU A 6 3.96 -1.24 -3.85
C LEU A 6 5.20 -0.88 -3.03
N GLY A 7 5.66 -1.82 -2.21
CA GLY A 7 6.84 -1.71 -1.37
C GLY A 7 7.91 -2.72 -1.78
N ALA A 8 9.14 -2.26 -1.95
CA ALA A 8 10.31 -3.13 -2.10
C ALA A 8 10.89 -3.42 -0.71
N ILE A 9 11.02 -4.71 -0.37
CA ILE A 9 11.57 -5.20 0.90
C ILE A 9 12.54 -6.37 0.65
N VAL A 10 13.39 -6.64 1.64
CA VAL A 10 14.34 -7.77 1.62
C VAL A 10 13.84 -8.88 2.55
N GLY A 11 13.82 -10.10 2.04
CA GLY A 11 13.38 -11.29 2.77
C GLY A 11 14.53 -12.14 3.33
N PRO A 12 14.25 -13.40 3.70
CA PRO A 12 13.02 -14.15 3.41
C PRO A 12 11.80 -13.67 4.20
N ILE A 13 10.62 -13.70 3.56
CA ILE A 13 9.35 -13.34 4.19
C ILE A 13 8.67 -14.62 4.72
N PRO A 14 8.22 -14.67 5.98
CA PRO A 14 7.48 -15.80 6.49
C PRO A 14 6.06 -15.83 5.91
N ARG A 15 5.53 -17.04 5.70
CA ARG A 15 4.21 -17.25 5.05
C ARG A 15 3.04 -16.60 5.80
N ASP A 16 3.20 -16.35 7.09
CA ASP A 16 2.21 -15.74 7.97
C ASP A 16 2.27 -14.21 8.02
N LEU A 17 3.26 -13.56 7.38
CA LEU A 17 3.41 -12.10 7.44
C LEU A 17 2.12 -11.39 7.02
N GLY A 18 1.49 -11.82 5.92
CA GLY A 18 0.24 -11.24 5.45
C GLY A 18 -0.91 -11.37 6.44
N LYS A 19 -0.94 -12.46 7.22
CA LYS A 19 -1.92 -12.64 8.30
C LYS A 19 -1.62 -11.69 9.46
N ARG A 20 -0.36 -11.63 9.93
CA ARG A 20 0.07 -10.71 10.99
C ARG A 20 -0.27 -9.25 10.69
N LEU A 21 -0.04 -8.82 9.45
CA LEU A 21 -0.37 -7.45 9.01
C LEU A 21 -1.87 -7.16 8.99
N LYS A 22 -2.70 -8.17 8.71
CA LYS A 22 -4.17 -8.06 8.73
C LYS A 22 -4.74 -8.09 10.15
N ASP A 23 -4.21 -8.96 11.00
CA ASP A 23 -4.62 -9.07 12.42
C ASP A 23 -4.24 -7.78 13.18
N GLY A 24 -3.08 -7.22 12.83
CA GLY A 24 -2.64 -5.88 13.19
C GLY A 24 -1.29 -5.87 13.89
N ILE A 25 -0.57 -4.77 13.71
CA ILE A 25 0.77 -4.53 14.27
C ILE A 25 0.70 -3.33 15.19
N GLN A 26 1.18 -3.46 16.42
CA GLN A 26 1.24 -2.34 17.36
C GLN A 26 2.26 -1.31 16.88
N LEU A 27 1.85 -0.06 16.74
CA LEU A 27 2.74 1.09 16.53
C LEU A 27 2.62 2.06 17.72
N GLU A 28 3.47 3.08 17.76
CA GLU A 28 3.49 4.10 18.83
C GLU A 28 2.13 4.81 19.01
N ASP A 29 1.46 5.11 17.91
CA ASP A 29 0.14 5.79 17.85
C ASP A 29 -1.03 4.79 17.74
N GLY A 30 -0.83 3.53 18.14
CA GLY A 30 -1.86 2.48 18.18
C GLY A 30 -1.73 1.44 17.07
N TYR A 31 -2.64 0.46 17.03
CA TYR A 31 -2.59 -0.65 16.08
C TYR A 31 -2.73 -0.21 14.61
N ALA A 32 -1.75 -0.64 13.81
CA ALA A 32 -1.67 -0.75 12.35
C ALA A 32 -2.46 -1.92 11.74
N ARG A 33 -3.44 -1.77 10.84
CA ARG A 33 -4.03 -2.94 10.14
C ARG A 33 -4.08 -2.80 8.62
N ALA A 34 -3.47 -3.75 7.92
CA ALA A 34 -3.56 -3.83 6.46
C ALA A 34 -4.90 -4.45 6.02
N ASP A 35 -5.57 -3.81 5.06
CA ASP A 35 -6.77 -4.38 4.43
C ASP A 35 -6.39 -5.54 3.50
N HIS A 36 -5.26 -5.38 2.79
CA HIS A 36 -4.73 -6.35 1.87
C HIS A 36 -3.21 -6.40 1.94
N PHE A 37 -2.67 -7.60 1.77
CA PHE A 37 -1.24 -7.84 1.62
C PHE A 37 -1.03 -9.01 0.66
N ARG A 38 -0.14 -8.85 -0.32
CA ARG A 38 0.33 -9.93 -1.17
C ARG A 38 1.76 -9.68 -1.66
N VAL A 39 2.46 -10.76 -1.99
CA VAL A 39 3.72 -10.69 -2.75
C VAL A 39 3.35 -10.59 -4.23
N VAL A 40 3.84 -9.56 -4.90
CA VAL A 40 3.64 -9.33 -6.34
C VAL A 40 4.74 -9.98 -7.15
N GLU A 41 5.98 -9.84 -6.69
CA GLU A 41 7.16 -10.38 -7.36
C GLU A 41 8.22 -10.78 -6.32
N GLN A 42 9.00 -11.80 -6.64
CA GLN A 42 10.16 -12.21 -5.86
C GLN A 42 11.34 -12.50 -6.80
N THR A 43 12.46 -11.84 -6.55
CA THR A 43 13.73 -12.07 -7.24
C THR A 43 14.84 -12.28 -6.21
N GLY A 44 15.22 -13.54 -5.98
CA GLY A 44 16.18 -13.91 -4.93
C GLY A 44 15.67 -13.53 -3.54
N LYS A 45 16.38 -12.62 -2.86
CA LYS A 45 15.99 -12.05 -1.56
C LYS A 45 15.16 -10.77 -1.67
N ASN A 46 14.98 -10.22 -2.87
CA ASN A 46 14.22 -9.00 -3.07
C ASN A 46 12.76 -9.35 -3.33
N TYR A 47 11.85 -8.67 -2.63
CA TYR A 47 10.42 -8.87 -2.76
C TYR A 47 9.75 -7.54 -3.08
N LEU A 48 8.84 -7.59 -4.04
CA LEU A 48 7.88 -6.52 -4.29
C LEU A 48 6.55 -6.95 -3.65
N VAL A 49 6.07 -6.18 -2.67
CA VAL A 49 4.82 -6.46 -1.97
C VAL A 49 3.79 -5.38 -2.23
N GLU A 50 2.54 -5.78 -2.33
CA GLU A 50 1.40 -4.88 -2.40
C GLU A 50 0.71 -4.81 -1.04
N VAL A 51 0.47 -3.59 -0.56
CA VAL A 51 -0.23 -3.32 0.70
C VAL A 51 -1.35 -2.32 0.45
N THR A 52 -2.55 -2.64 0.94
CA THR A 52 -3.71 -1.73 0.89
C THR A 52 -4.15 -1.35 2.30
N LEU A 53 -4.44 -0.06 2.49
CA LEU A 53 -4.86 0.53 3.76
C LEU A 53 -5.98 1.54 3.54
N HIS A 54 -6.96 1.60 4.44
CA HIS A 54 -7.99 2.64 4.45
C HIS A 54 -7.59 3.87 5.28
N GLU A 55 -6.73 3.69 6.29
CA GLU A 55 -6.19 4.76 7.13
C GLU A 55 -5.01 5.51 6.47
N GLY A 56 -4.65 6.67 7.03
CA GLY A 56 -3.70 7.61 6.43
C GLY A 56 -2.66 8.16 7.39
N ARG A 57 -2.30 7.43 8.45
CA ARG A 57 -1.30 7.88 9.44
C ARG A 57 0.06 8.10 8.78
N LYS A 58 0.85 9.03 9.32
CA LYS A 58 2.18 9.39 8.78
C LYS A 58 3.05 8.14 8.63
N HIS A 59 3.58 7.92 7.43
CA HIS A 59 4.49 6.82 7.08
C HIS A 59 3.99 5.41 7.46
N ILE A 60 2.68 5.20 7.54
CA ILE A 60 2.10 3.99 8.11
C ILE A 60 2.60 2.69 7.47
N VAL A 61 2.69 2.61 6.14
CA VAL A 61 3.18 1.40 5.44
C VAL A 61 4.63 1.10 5.82
N ARG A 62 5.48 2.13 5.86
CA ARG A 62 6.90 1.98 6.23
C ARG A 62 7.04 1.53 7.68
N ARG A 63 6.30 2.16 8.60
CA ARG A 63 6.34 1.82 10.02
C ARG A 63 5.80 0.42 10.29
N MET A 64 4.65 0.07 9.70
CA MET A 64 4.04 -1.25 9.83
C MET A 64 4.97 -2.37 9.33
N LEU A 65 5.56 -2.22 8.15
CA LEU A 65 6.47 -3.24 7.61
C LEU A 65 7.81 -3.27 8.37
N ALA A 66 8.34 -2.12 8.80
CA ALA A 66 9.54 -2.09 9.63
C ALA A 66 9.34 -2.79 10.98
N GLU A 67 8.23 -2.54 11.66
CA GLU A 67 7.85 -3.20 12.92
C GLU A 67 7.62 -4.71 12.71
N ALA A 68 7.18 -5.12 11.52
CA ALA A 68 7.09 -6.52 11.14
C ALA A 68 8.46 -7.18 10.87
N GLY A 69 9.55 -6.41 10.84
CA GLY A 69 10.92 -6.86 10.54
C GLY A 69 11.35 -6.65 9.08
N PHE A 70 10.55 -5.97 8.26
CA PHE A 70 10.75 -5.80 6.82
C PHE A 70 10.79 -4.31 6.43
N PRO A 71 11.85 -3.57 6.76
CA PRO A 71 11.96 -2.17 6.40
C PRO A 71 11.86 -1.96 4.88
N VAL A 72 11.08 -0.96 4.48
CA VAL A 72 10.82 -0.67 3.06
C VAL A 72 11.93 0.19 2.47
N GLU A 73 12.55 -0.29 1.39
CA GLU A 73 13.57 0.46 0.64
C GLU A 73 12.91 1.50 -0.27
N ARG A 74 11.97 1.05 -1.12
CA ARG A 74 11.22 1.89 -2.06
C ARG A 74 9.73 1.70 -1.85
N LEU A 75 9.00 2.80 -1.84
CA LEU A 75 7.55 2.79 -1.66
C LEU A 75 6.90 3.70 -2.70
N VAL A 76 5.94 3.16 -3.44
CA VAL A 76 5.14 3.92 -4.41
C VAL A 76 3.68 3.66 -4.14
N ARG A 77 2.87 4.72 -4.06
CA ARG A 77 1.41 4.57 -4.04
C ARG A 77 0.92 4.38 -5.46
N THR A 78 0.34 3.23 -5.75
CA THR A 78 -0.16 2.87 -7.09
C THR A 78 -1.67 3.00 -7.21
N GLY A 79 -2.39 3.19 -6.09
CA GLY A 79 -3.84 3.39 -6.11
C GLY A 79 -4.33 4.31 -4.99
N PHE A 80 -5.40 5.03 -5.29
CA PHE A 80 -6.14 5.88 -4.38
C PHE A 80 -7.63 5.80 -4.69
N GLY A 81 -8.37 5.11 -3.82
CA GLY A 81 -9.76 4.73 -4.06
C GLY A 81 -9.89 3.99 -5.40
N PRO A 82 -10.79 4.41 -6.28
CA PRO A 82 -10.97 3.80 -7.60
C PRO A 82 -9.87 4.18 -8.62
N ILE A 83 -9.01 5.15 -8.29
CA ILE A 83 -8.00 5.66 -9.22
C ILE A 83 -6.70 4.88 -9.09
N THR A 84 -6.18 4.42 -10.22
CA THR A 84 -4.88 3.75 -10.30
C THR A 84 -3.85 4.63 -11.01
N LEU A 85 -2.58 4.42 -10.69
CA LEU A 85 -1.46 5.13 -11.31
C LEU A 85 -1.29 4.75 -12.79
N GLY A 86 -1.63 3.50 -13.16
CA GLY A 86 -1.51 3.00 -14.53
C GLY A 86 -0.07 3.09 -15.06
N ASP A 87 0.08 3.61 -16.26
CA ASP A 87 1.33 3.80 -17.00
C ASP A 87 1.94 5.20 -16.80
N GLN A 88 1.42 5.99 -15.86
CA GLN A 88 1.85 7.37 -15.63
C GLN A 88 3.29 7.43 -15.14
N LYS A 89 4.13 8.15 -15.90
CA LYS A 89 5.55 8.34 -15.57
C LYS A 89 5.74 9.26 -14.37
N SER A 90 6.83 9.02 -13.63
CA SER A 90 7.23 9.86 -12.50
C SER A 90 7.40 11.33 -12.91
N GLY A 91 6.86 12.25 -12.12
CA GLY A 91 6.92 13.70 -12.37
C GLY A 91 5.86 14.24 -13.34
N TRP A 92 5.06 13.38 -13.96
CA TRP A 92 4.00 13.81 -14.88
C TRP A 92 2.69 13.96 -14.15
N LEU A 93 1.88 14.92 -14.60
CA LEU A 93 0.49 15.11 -14.18
C LEU A 93 -0.42 14.84 -15.37
N ARG A 94 -1.56 14.20 -15.12
CA ARG A 94 -2.64 14.06 -16.09
C ARG A 94 -3.94 14.53 -15.47
N ARG A 95 -4.84 15.02 -16.31
CA ARG A 95 -6.22 15.28 -15.89
C ARG A 95 -6.95 13.96 -15.74
N LEU A 96 -7.79 13.85 -14.71
CA LEU A 96 -8.71 12.73 -14.57
C LEU A 96 -9.79 12.82 -15.66
N SER A 97 -10.20 11.67 -16.17
CA SER A 97 -11.37 11.58 -17.05
C SER A 97 -12.67 11.83 -16.28
N ASN A 98 -13.74 12.19 -16.98
CA ASN A 98 -15.06 12.37 -16.35
C ASN A 98 -15.54 11.11 -15.61
N THR A 99 -15.21 9.93 -16.15
CA THR A 99 -15.49 8.64 -15.51
C THR A 99 -14.77 8.51 -14.17
N GLU A 100 -13.47 8.81 -14.12
CA GLU A 100 -12.67 8.77 -12.90
C GLU A 100 -13.15 9.79 -11.86
N VAL A 101 -13.56 10.97 -12.30
CA VAL A 101 -14.18 11.99 -11.43
C VAL A 101 -15.49 11.46 -10.84
N GLY A 102 -16.36 10.88 -11.67
CA GLY A 102 -17.62 10.28 -11.20
C GLY A 102 -17.40 9.15 -10.19
N MET A 103 -16.41 8.27 -10.43
CA MET A 103 -16.05 7.21 -9.49
C MET A 103 -15.58 7.77 -8.14
N LEU A 104 -14.80 8.86 -8.15
CA LEU A 104 -14.37 9.52 -6.92
C LEU A 104 -15.52 10.17 -6.15
N MET A 105 -16.49 10.78 -6.86
CA MET A 105 -17.68 11.37 -6.24
C MET A 105 -18.53 10.29 -5.55
N GLN A 106 -18.78 9.17 -6.23
CA GLN A 106 -19.51 8.04 -5.67
C GLN A 106 -18.85 7.45 -4.42
N GLU A 107 -17.52 7.38 -4.38
CA GLU A 107 -16.76 6.85 -3.23
C GLU A 107 -16.89 7.74 -1.96
N VAL A 108 -17.30 8.99 -2.10
CA VAL A 108 -17.55 9.92 -0.98
C VAL A 108 -19.02 10.31 -0.83
N GLU A 109 -19.93 9.55 -1.44
CA GLU A 109 -21.38 9.77 -1.40
C GLU A 109 -21.82 11.15 -1.90
N LEU A 110 -21.11 11.70 -2.90
CA LEU A 110 -21.44 12.95 -3.61
C LEU A 110 -21.92 12.70 -5.04
#